data_AF-A0A512NE04-F1
#
_entry.id   AF-A0A512NE04-F1
#
_cell.length_a   1.000
_cell.length_b   1.000
_cell.length_c   1.000
_cell.angle_alpha   90.00
_cell.angle_beta   90.00
_cell.angle_gamma   90.00
#
_symmetry.space_group_name_H-M   'P 1'
#
loop_
_entity.id
_entity.type
_entity.pdbx_description
1 polymer ?
#
loop_
_entity_poly.entity_id
_entity_poly.type
_entity_poly.pdbx_seq_one_letter_code
_entity_poly.pdbx_strand_id
1 'polypeptide(L)'
;MNNDLRVRPAGARTTLRPMQAGDVVAMHRLSRQMSWPHRLEDCAQLFALSAGSVAVDAAGLTVGVGLRWSFGDVGTIGLVLVAPDCQGRGIGRALMTALIDDLSPRALMLNATAEGLELYKKLGFVSTGFVRQHQAWFDDAPVLPSAPNVAVRRALPADHAALCALDAAAFGADRSALISRLLVNGEAWLVERAGLPSGFAVLRAFGRGAIIGPVVAPGEDEAIALVAAAAKAAPSGVLRVDIDADAGRLAAWLTQAGLPAIDTVTIMLRGRWPEIRKGPRRFGLALQAWG
;
A
#
# COMPACT_ATOMS: atom_id res chain seq x y z
N MET A 1 -60.63 -1.00 -14.82
CA MET A 1 -59.35 -0.57 -15.42
C MET A 1 -59.00 0.78 -14.83
N ASN A 2 -58.02 0.81 -13.94
CA ASN A 2 -57.13 1.96 -13.67
C ASN A 2 -56.15 1.49 -12.60
N ASN A 3 -55.01 0.98 -13.05
CA ASN A 3 -53.90 0.65 -12.18
C ASN A 3 -52.85 1.73 -12.41
N ASP A 4 -52.88 2.76 -11.57
CA ASP A 4 -51.87 3.81 -11.54
C ASP A 4 -50.52 3.16 -11.21
N LEU A 5 -49.69 3.06 -12.25
CA LEU A 5 -48.27 2.76 -12.17
C LEU A 5 -47.62 3.86 -11.34
N ARG A 6 -47.49 3.63 -10.03
CA ARG A 6 -46.64 4.45 -9.17
C ARG A 6 -45.21 4.37 -9.69
N VAL A 7 -44.81 5.48 -10.31
CA VAL A 7 -43.47 5.85 -10.73
C VAL A 7 -42.46 5.44 -9.66
N ARG A 8 -41.52 4.56 -10.00
CA ARG A 8 -40.29 4.37 -9.21
C ARG A 8 -39.50 5.68 -9.26
N PRO A 9 -39.06 6.26 -8.13
CA PRO A 9 -38.20 7.44 -8.19
C PRO A 9 -36.87 7.06 -8.84
N ALA A 10 -36.41 7.89 -9.76
CA ALA A 10 -35.13 7.76 -10.45
C ALA A 10 -34.00 7.68 -9.40
N GLY A 11 -33.37 6.52 -9.29
CA GLY A 11 -32.13 6.40 -8.55
C GLY A 11 -31.10 7.33 -9.19
N ALA A 12 -30.61 8.31 -8.44
CA ALA A 12 -29.60 9.25 -8.91
C ALA A 12 -28.45 8.47 -9.57
N ARG A 13 -28.29 8.64 -10.88
CA ARG A 13 -27.38 7.82 -11.69
C ARG A 13 -25.95 8.24 -11.39
N THR A 14 -25.21 7.42 -10.65
CA THR A 14 -23.77 7.62 -10.47
C THR A 14 -23.06 7.39 -11.81
N THR A 15 -22.13 8.27 -12.16
CA THR A 15 -21.30 8.16 -13.36
C THR A 15 -19.85 7.92 -12.96
N LEU A 16 -19.09 7.23 -13.82
CA LEU A 16 -17.65 7.04 -13.65
C LEU A 16 -16.90 7.93 -14.63
N ARG A 17 -15.80 8.52 -14.17
CA ARG A 17 -14.85 9.24 -15.01
C ARG A 17 -13.42 9.07 -14.49
N PRO A 18 -12.39 9.29 -15.34
CA PRO A 18 -11.02 9.37 -14.87
C PRO A 18 -10.86 10.39 -13.73
N MET A 19 -10.05 10.04 -12.75
CA MET A 19 -9.67 10.92 -11.65
C MET A 19 -8.74 12.03 -12.16
N GLN A 20 -8.95 13.24 -11.67
CA GLN A 20 -8.13 14.41 -11.97
C GLN A 20 -7.49 14.96 -10.70
N ALA A 21 -6.51 15.85 -10.83
CA ALA A 21 -5.81 16.43 -9.68
C ALA A 21 -6.75 17.12 -8.67
N GLY A 22 -7.83 17.74 -9.14
CA GLY A 22 -8.85 18.35 -8.27
C GLY A 22 -9.62 17.34 -7.39
N ASP A 23 -9.66 16.06 -7.77
CA ASP A 23 -10.35 15.02 -7.01
C ASP A 23 -9.55 14.56 -5.78
N VAL A 24 -8.28 14.94 -5.64
CA VAL A 24 -7.44 14.56 -4.50
C VAL A 24 -8.05 15.04 -3.17
N VAL A 25 -8.70 16.21 -3.17
CA VAL A 25 -9.43 16.73 -2.00
C VAL A 25 -10.64 15.84 -1.65
N ALA A 26 -11.35 15.35 -2.66
CA ALA A 26 -12.46 14.43 -2.46
C ALA A 26 -11.97 13.05 -1.97
N MET A 27 -10.87 12.54 -2.52
CA MET A 27 -10.23 11.30 -2.05
C MET A 27 -9.82 11.41 -0.58
N HIS A 28 -9.19 12.53 -0.18
CA HIS A 28 -8.84 12.78 1.21
C HIS A 28 -10.08 12.84 2.11
N ARG A 29 -11.15 13.53 1.69
CA ARG A 29 -12.42 13.55 2.43
C ARG A 29 -12.99 12.14 2.62
N LEU A 30 -13.03 11.32 1.57
CA LEU A 30 -13.52 9.94 1.64
C LEU A 30 -12.62 9.07 2.55
N SER A 31 -11.30 9.22 2.44
CA SER A 31 -10.33 8.53 3.30
C SER A 31 -10.60 8.82 4.78
N ARG A 32 -10.87 10.08 5.13
CA ARG A 32 -11.22 10.47 6.51
C ARG A 32 -12.56 9.90 6.98
N GLN A 33 -13.55 9.79 6.10
CA GLN A 33 -14.84 9.15 6.43
C GLN A 33 -14.68 7.66 6.76
N MET A 34 -13.65 7.02 6.22
CA MET A 34 -13.27 5.64 6.52
C MET A 34 -12.28 5.53 7.70
N SER A 35 -12.03 6.62 8.43
CA SER A 35 -11.06 6.71 9.53
C SER A 35 -9.62 6.36 9.14
N TRP A 36 -9.29 6.39 7.84
CA TRP A 36 -7.93 6.16 7.38
C TRP A 36 -7.05 7.38 7.68
N PRO A 37 -5.79 7.18 8.12
CA PRO A 37 -4.95 8.25 8.65
C PRO A 37 -4.32 9.14 7.57
N HIS A 38 -4.63 8.94 6.28
CA HIS A 38 -3.98 9.64 5.17
C HIS A 38 -4.12 11.16 5.28
N ARG A 39 -3.00 11.86 5.13
CA ARG A 39 -2.97 13.31 4.94
C ARG A 39 -3.28 13.66 3.48
N LEU A 40 -3.49 14.95 3.22
CA LEU A 40 -3.70 15.42 1.85
C LEU A 40 -2.44 15.19 0.99
N GLU A 41 -1.25 15.33 1.58
CA GLU A 41 0.04 15.09 0.91
C GLU A 41 0.21 13.60 0.57
N ASP A 42 -0.21 12.69 1.46
CA ASP A 42 -0.20 11.25 1.19
C ASP A 42 -1.13 10.93 0.02
N CYS A 43 -2.32 11.54 0.00
CA CYS A 43 -3.27 11.43 -1.10
C CYS A 43 -2.68 11.95 -2.43
N ALA A 44 -2.00 13.10 -2.42
CA ALA A 44 -1.33 13.63 -3.59
C ALA A 44 -0.19 12.72 -4.08
N GLN A 45 0.57 12.12 -3.15
CA GLN A 45 1.62 11.16 -3.48
C GLN A 45 1.06 9.89 -4.13
N LEU A 46 -0.03 9.37 -3.58
CA LEU A 46 -0.73 8.19 -4.09
C LEU A 46 -1.30 8.44 -5.50
N PHE A 47 -1.88 9.62 -5.73
CA PHE A 47 -2.39 10.04 -7.03
C PHE A 47 -1.29 10.22 -8.09
N ALA A 48 -0.11 10.74 -7.70
CA ALA A 48 0.92 11.16 -8.66
C ALA A 48 1.46 10.05 -9.58
N LEU A 49 1.33 8.79 -9.19
CA LEU A 49 1.78 7.62 -9.98
C LEU A 49 0.62 6.71 -10.40
N SER A 50 -0.64 7.11 -10.16
CA SER A 50 -1.80 6.25 -10.38
C SER A 50 -2.57 6.62 -11.65
N ALA A 51 -3.27 5.62 -12.18
CA ALA A 51 -4.47 5.81 -12.96
C ALA A 51 -5.67 5.66 -12.02
N GLY A 52 -6.42 6.74 -11.81
CA GLY A 52 -7.56 6.75 -10.91
C GLY A 52 -8.91 6.82 -11.64
N SER A 53 -9.95 6.32 -11.00
CA SER A 53 -11.35 6.47 -11.42
C SER A 53 -12.16 7.04 -10.26
N VAL A 54 -13.11 7.93 -10.57
CA VAL A 54 -14.03 8.49 -9.58
C VAL A 54 -15.47 8.24 -9.95
N ALA A 55 -16.29 8.00 -8.94
CA ALA A 55 -17.73 7.90 -9.03
C ALA A 55 -18.35 9.22 -8.59
N VAL A 56 -19.15 9.81 -9.46
CA VAL A 56 -19.78 11.13 -9.27
C VAL A 56 -21.30 10.96 -9.25
N ASP A 57 -21.95 11.51 -8.24
CA ASP A 57 -23.41 11.51 -8.15
C ASP A 57 -24.07 12.54 -9.08
N ALA A 58 -25.41 12.59 -9.07
CA ALA A 58 -26.16 13.51 -9.93
C ALA A 58 -25.95 15.00 -9.59
N ALA A 59 -25.44 15.32 -8.39
CA ALA A 59 -25.12 16.68 -7.97
C ALA A 59 -23.67 17.09 -8.32
N GLY A 60 -22.90 16.20 -8.95
CA GLY A 60 -21.51 16.45 -9.27
C GLY A 60 -20.53 16.15 -8.13
N LEU A 61 -21.00 15.55 -7.02
CA LEU A 61 -20.14 15.20 -5.89
C LEU A 61 -19.43 13.86 -6.13
N THR A 62 -18.13 13.85 -5.93
CA THR A 62 -17.35 12.60 -5.91
C THR A 62 -17.72 11.77 -4.67
N VAL A 63 -18.42 10.65 -4.90
CA VAL A 63 -18.91 9.70 -3.88
C VAL A 63 -18.11 8.40 -3.84
N GLY A 64 -17.16 8.21 -4.76
CA GLY A 64 -16.21 7.11 -4.69
C GLY A 64 -14.95 7.35 -5.50
N VAL A 65 -13.87 6.67 -5.13
CA VAL A 65 -12.54 6.74 -5.73
C VAL A 65 -11.96 5.33 -5.79
N GLY A 66 -11.16 5.03 -6.80
CA GLY A 66 -10.28 3.86 -6.81
C GLY A 66 -9.04 4.16 -7.64
N LEU A 67 -7.90 3.62 -7.21
CA LEU A 67 -6.61 3.86 -7.85
C LEU A 67 -5.96 2.55 -8.31
N ARG A 68 -5.25 2.63 -9.42
CA ARG A 68 -4.36 1.58 -9.94
C ARG A 68 -2.96 2.14 -10.17
N TRP A 69 -1.94 1.40 -9.80
CA TRP A 69 -0.55 1.66 -10.17
C TRP A 69 -0.06 0.56 -11.10
N SER A 70 0.68 0.92 -12.15
CA SER A 70 1.18 -0.01 -13.16
C SER A 70 2.71 -0.04 -13.16
N PHE A 71 3.27 -1.24 -13.18
CA PHE A 71 4.70 -1.55 -13.14
C PHE A 71 5.00 -2.52 -14.29
N GLY A 72 4.95 -2.02 -15.53
CA GLY A 72 5.00 -2.87 -16.72
C GLY A 72 3.79 -3.81 -16.79
N ASP A 73 4.06 -5.12 -16.86
CA ASP A 73 3.04 -6.18 -17.01
C ASP A 73 2.26 -6.49 -15.72
N VAL A 74 2.59 -5.87 -14.58
CA VAL A 74 1.86 -6.04 -13.33
C VAL A 74 1.38 -4.71 -12.76
N GLY A 75 0.42 -4.75 -11.86
CA GLY A 75 -0.05 -3.55 -11.18
C GLY A 75 -0.68 -3.84 -9.84
N THR A 76 -0.89 -2.79 -9.06
CA THR A 76 -1.65 -2.86 -7.81
C THR A 76 -2.92 -2.03 -7.88
N ILE A 77 -3.95 -2.43 -7.16
CA ILE A 77 -5.17 -1.66 -6.95
C ILE A 77 -5.31 -1.36 -5.46
N GLY A 78 -5.69 -0.12 -5.16
CA GLY A 78 -5.88 0.34 -3.80
C GLY A 78 -6.72 1.61 -3.72
N LEU A 79 -6.94 2.08 -2.49
CA LEU A 79 -7.80 3.23 -2.18
C LEU A 79 -9.19 3.16 -2.84
N VAL A 80 -9.78 1.97 -2.86
CA VAL A 80 -11.16 1.77 -3.31
C VAL A 80 -12.10 2.24 -2.21
N LEU A 81 -12.51 3.49 -2.29
CA LEU A 81 -13.30 4.21 -1.30
C LEU A 81 -14.69 4.51 -1.87
N VAL A 82 -15.73 4.26 -1.07
CA VAL A 82 -17.11 4.66 -1.36
C VAL A 82 -17.66 5.36 -0.13
N ALA A 83 -18.26 6.53 -0.32
CA ALA A 83 -18.89 7.31 0.74
C ALA A 83 -19.86 6.40 1.53
N PRO A 84 -19.84 6.41 2.88
CA PRO A 84 -20.62 5.47 3.70
C PRO A 84 -22.11 5.42 3.35
N ASP A 85 -22.71 6.57 3.09
CA ASP A 85 -24.12 6.73 2.70
C ASP A 85 -24.43 6.20 1.28
N CYS A 86 -23.39 5.99 0.46
CA CYS A 86 -23.47 5.49 -0.90
C CYS A 86 -23.06 4.01 -1.05
N GLN A 87 -22.69 3.34 0.05
CA GLN A 87 -22.32 1.92 0.04
C GLN A 87 -23.53 1.01 -0.27
N GLY A 88 -23.26 -0.22 -0.70
CA GLY A 88 -24.30 -1.18 -1.10
C GLY A 88 -24.97 -0.90 -2.46
N ARG A 89 -24.64 0.22 -3.13
CA ARG A 89 -25.24 0.64 -4.41
C ARG A 89 -24.47 0.16 -5.65
N GLY A 90 -23.52 -0.77 -5.50
CA GLY A 90 -22.70 -1.29 -6.60
C GLY A 90 -21.55 -0.37 -7.07
N ILE A 91 -21.35 0.81 -6.46
CA ILE A 91 -20.31 1.77 -6.85
C ILE A 91 -18.90 1.16 -6.76
N GLY A 92 -18.57 0.47 -5.66
CA GLY A 92 -17.27 -0.18 -5.50
C GLY A 92 -17.00 -1.23 -6.58
N ARG A 93 -18.04 -1.99 -6.99
CA ARG A 93 -17.94 -2.93 -8.11
C ARG A 93 -17.66 -2.19 -9.42
N ALA A 94 -18.38 -1.10 -9.70
CA ALA A 94 -18.20 -0.33 -10.92
C ALA A 94 -16.80 0.30 -11.02
N LEU A 95 -16.29 0.86 -9.91
CA LEU A 95 -14.92 1.37 -9.81
C LEU A 95 -13.90 0.27 -10.09
N MET A 96 -14.03 -0.88 -9.44
CA MET A 96 -13.12 -2.01 -9.66
C MET A 96 -13.14 -2.52 -11.09
N THR A 97 -14.33 -2.67 -11.70
CA THR A 97 -14.46 -3.07 -13.10
C THR A 97 -13.70 -2.09 -14.00
N ALA A 98 -13.88 -0.78 -13.81
CA ALA A 98 -13.16 0.22 -14.59
C ALA A 98 -11.62 0.15 -14.41
N LEU A 99 -11.13 -0.21 -13.22
CA LEU A 99 -9.69 -0.36 -12.97
C LEU A 99 -9.10 -1.67 -13.53
N ILE A 100 -9.91 -2.73 -13.65
CA ILE A 100 -9.52 -4.04 -14.18
C ILE A 100 -9.57 -4.06 -15.71
N ASP A 101 -10.50 -3.34 -16.32
CA ASP A 101 -10.73 -3.34 -17.77
C ASP A 101 -9.55 -2.73 -18.56
N ASP A 102 -8.66 -1.97 -17.90
CA ASP A 102 -7.37 -1.60 -18.48
C ASP A 102 -6.43 -2.83 -18.49
N LEU A 103 -6.31 -3.42 -19.68
CA LEU A 103 -5.53 -4.64 -19.92
C LEU A 103 -4.01 -4.43 -19.94
N SER A 104 -3.50 -3.23 -19.67
CA SER A 104 -2.06 -2.98 -19.70
C SER A 104 -1.29 -3.89 -18.72
N PRO A 105 -1.73 -4.07 -17.46
CA PRO A 105 -1.18 -5.08 -16.55
C PRO A 105 -1.88 -6.42 -16.77
N ARG A 106 -1.09 -7.46 -17.01
CA ARG A 106 -1.54 -8.85 -17.13
C ARG A 106 -1.85 -9.50 -15.78
N ALA A 107 -1.30 -8.95 -14.71
CA ALA A 107 -1.60 -9.35 -13.35
C ALA A 107 -1.83 -8.15 -12.43
N LEU A 108 -2.78 -8.28 -11.51
CA LEU A 108 -3.15 -7.27 -10.53
C LEU A 108 -3.07 -7.84 -9.12
N MET A 109 -2.48 -7.07 -8.21
CA MET A 109 -2.47 -7.35 -6.77
C MET A 109 -3.31 -6.31 -6.04
N LEU A 110 -3.99 -6.73 -4.98
CA LEU A 110 -4.58 -5.82 -4.01
C LEU A 110 -4.45 -6.40 -2.61
N ASN A 111 -4.55 -5.52 -1.61
CA ASN A 111 -4.62 -5.88 -0.21
C ASN A 111 -6.05 -5.62 0.28
N ALA A 112 -6.81 -6.71 0.48
CA ALA A 112 -8.22 -6.67 0.81
C ALA A 112 -8.45 -6.54 2.32
N THR A 113 -9.25 -5.57 2.72
CA THR A 113 -9.88 -5.56 4.04
C THR A 113 -10.96 -6.65 4.11
N ALA A 114 -11.46 -6.95 5.31
CA ALA A 114 -12.53 -7.91 5.51
C ALA A 114 -13.80 -7.54 4.71
N GLU A 115 -14.13 -6.26 4.62
CA GLU A 115 -15.29 -5.74 3.90
C GLU A 115 -15.16 -5.88 2.38
N GLY A 116 -13.95 -5.71 1.84
CA GLY A 116 -13.68 -5.79 0.41
C GLY A 116 -13.53 -7.20 -0.14
N LEU A 117 -13.19 -8.18 0.72
CA LEU A 117 -12.77 -9.52 0.32
C LEU A 117 -13.77 -10.22 -0.63
N GLU A 118 -15.05 -10.25 -0.27
CA GLU A 118 -16.09 -10.93 -1.07
C GLU A 118 -16.38 -10.24 -2.40
N LEU A 119 -16.20 -8.91 -2.48
CA LEU A 119 -16.29 -8.18 -3.75
C LEU A 119 -15.16 -8.62 -4.67
N TYR A 120 -13.92 -8.64 -4.18
CA TYR A 120 -12.75 -8.95 -5.00
C TYR A 120 -12.74 -10.40 -5.48
N LYS A 121 -13.18 -11.37 -4.66
CA LYS A 121 -13.39 -12.77 -5.09
C LYS A 121 -14.34 -12.86 -6.28
N LYS A 122 -15.48 -12.15 -6.23
CA LYS A 122 -16.45 -12.09 -7.34
C LYS A 122 -15.91 -11.42 -8.60
N LEU A 123 -14.81 -10.68 -8.49
CA LEU A 123 -14.09 -10.07 -9.60
C LEU A 123 -12.87 -10.89 -10.04
N GLY A 124 -12.79 -12.16 -9.61
CA GLY A 124 -11.76 -13.12 -10.04
C GLY A 124 -10.40 -12.91 -9.41
N PHE A 125 -10.32 -12.20 -8.28
CA PHE A 125 -9.13 -12.22 -7.44
C PHE A 125 -9.12 -13.45 -6.55
N VAL A 126 -7.93 -14.02 -6.33
CA VAL A 126 -7.68 -15.19 -5.49
C VAL A 126 -6.77 -14.79 -4.34
N SER A 127 -7.10 -15.22 -3.12
CA SER A 127 -6.28 -14.99 -1.93
C SER A 127 -4.98 -15.78 -2.00
N THR A 128 -3.85 -15.12 -1.73
CA THR A 128 -2.51 -15.74 -1.78
C THR A 128 -1.66 -15.55 -0.53
N GLY A 129 -2.14 -14.79 0.45
CA GLY A 129 -1.43 -14.55 1.70
C GLY A 129 -2.06 -13.42 2.50
N PHE A 130 -1.32 -12.95 3.50
CA PHE A 130 -1.76 -11.88 4.38
C PHE A 130 -0.62 -10.92 4.68
N VAL A 131 -0.97 -9.68 4.97
CA VAL A 131 -0.08 -8.66 5.51
C VAL A 131 -0.53 -8.32 6.91
N ARG A 132 0.41 -8.28 7.86
CA ARG A 132 0.17 -7.82 9.23
C ARG A 132 0.58 -6.37 9.34
N GLN A 133 -0.35 -5.52 9.77
CA GLN A 133 -0.08 -4.12 10.07
C GLN A 133 0.40 -4.02 11.52
N HIS A 134 1.68 -3.73 11.72
CA HIS A 134 2.24 -3.43 13.03
C HIS A 134 2.30 -1.91 13.22
N GLN A 135 1.73 -1.43 14.33
CA GLN A 135 1.66 0.01 14.56
C GLN A 135 1.53 0.34 16.05
N ALA A 136 2.21 1.39 16.49
CA ALA A 136 2.06 1.98 17.81
C ALA A 136 2.39 3.47 17.78
N TRP A 137 2.04 4.17 18.86
CA TRP A 137 2.47 5.53 19.14
C TRP A 137 3.69 5.51 20.06
N PHE A 138 4.68 6.35 19.78
CA PHE A 138 5.85 6.54 20.63
C PHE A 138 6.07 8.04 20.93
N ASP A 139 6.14 8.40 22.20
CA ASP A 139 6.41 9.80 22.62
C ASP A 139 7.88 10.20 22.38
N ASP A 140 8.79 9.23 22.49
CA ASP A 140 10.23 9.34 22.24
C ASP A 140 10.69 8.23 21.29
N ALA A 141 11.99 8.18 20.96
CA ALA A 141 12.54 7.06 20.19
C ALA A 141 12.24 5.71 20.89
N PRO A 142 11.79 4.68 20.17
CA PRO A 142 11.40 3.40 20.78
C PRO A 142 12.60 2.72 21.46
N VAL A 143 12.36 2.14 22.64
CA VAL A 143 13.34 1.25 23.29
C VAL A 143 13.29 -0.10 22.58
N LEU A 144 14.23 -0.31 21.66
CA LEU A 144 14.22 -1.50 20.81
C LEU A 144 14.89 -2.71 21.50
N PRO A 145 14.37 -3.93 21.28
CA PRO A 145 15.05 -5.16 21.65
C PRO A 145 16.38 -5.30 20.90
N SER A 146 17.24 -6.19 21.37
CA SER A 146 18.46 -6.54 20.64
C SER A 146 18.12 -6.98 19.21
N ALA A 147 18.84 -6.44 18.24
CA ALA A 147 18.77 -6.83 16.84
C ALA A 147 19.96 -7.75 16.51
N PRO A 148 19.84 -8.62 15.49
CA PRO A 148 20.96 -9.39 14.98
C PRO A 148 22.16 -8.49 14.63
N ASN A 149 23.38 -9.01 14.82
CA ASN A 149 24.61 -8.28 14.53
C ASN A 149 24.88 -8.21 13.01
N VAL A 150 24.10 -7.38 12.32
CA VAL A 150 24.21 -7.10 10.89
C VAL A 150 24.59 -5.63 10.73
N ALA A 151 25.65 -5.37 9.95
CA ALA A 151 26.07 -4.01 9.65
C ALA A 151 25.03 -3.31 8.75
N VAL A 152 24.47 -2.20 9.25
CA VAL A 152 23.51 -1.36 8.53
C VAL A 152 24.10 0.04 8.39
N ARG A 153 24.01 0.62 7.20
CA ARG A 153 24.37 2.03 6.96
C ARG A 153 23.23 2.79 6.28
N ARG A 154 23.24 4.12 6.40
CA ARG A 154 22.35 4.97 5.60
C ARG A 154 22.73 4.84 4.12
N ALA A 155 21.73 4.84 3.25
CA ALA A 155 21.92 4.90 1.81
C ALA A 155 22.38 6.30 1.40
N LEU A 156 23.23 6.34 0.38
CA LEU A 156 23.69 7.55 -0.29
C LEU A 156 22.93 7.72 -1.61
N PRO A 157 22.92 8.93 -2.22
CA PRO A 157 22.33 9.13 -3.54
C PRO A 157 22.87 8.16 -4.61
N ALA A 158 24.15 7.77 -4.51
CA ALA A 158 24.78 6.82 -5.40
C ALA A 158 24.22 5.38 -5.28
N ASP A 159 23.56 5.03 -4.17
CA ASP A 159 22.95 3.71 -3.97
C ASP A 159 21.59 3.57 -4.68
N HIS A 160 21.02 4.66 -5.23
CA HIS A 160 19.66 4.68 -5.81
C HIS A 160 19.40 3.55 -6.82
N ALA A 161 20.33 3.32 -7.74
CA ALA A 161 20.19 2.26 -8.73
C ALA A 161 20.15 0.85 -8.09
N ALA A 162 20.93 0.64 -7.02
CA ALA A 162 20.93 -0.62 -6.29
C ALA A 162 19.61 -0.83 -5.53
N LEU A 163 19.06 0.22 -4.91
CA LEU A 163 17.76 0.16 -4.24
C LEU A 163 16.64 -0.22 -5.22
N CYS A 164 16.63 0.40 -6.41
CA CYS A 164 15.65 0.08 -7.45
C CYS A 164 15.79 -1.37 -7.95
N ALA A 165 17.03 -1.86 -8.14
CA ALA A 165 17.27 -3.22 -8.56
C ALA A 165 16.87 -4.26 -7.50
N LEU A 166 17.16 -4.01 -6.23
CA LEU A 166 16.76 -4.86 -5.11
C LEU A 166 15.23 -4.93 -4.99
N ASP A 167 14.55 -3.78 -5.13
CA ASP A 167 13.10 -3.70 -5.10
C ASP A 167 12.47 -4.46 -6.28
N ALA A 168 12.97 -4.24 -7.49
CA ALA A 168 12.46 -4.91 -8.68
C ALA A 168 12.64 -6.43 -8.60
N ALA A 169 13.78 -6.89 -8.06
CA ALA A 169 14.04 -8.31 -7.82
C ALA A 169 13.05 -8.90 -6.81
N ALA A 170 12.72 -8.18 -5.74
CA ALA A 170 11.80 -8.64 -4.70
C ALA A 170 10.31 -8.56 -5.10
N PHE A 171 9.92 -7.54 -5.86
CA PHE A 171 8.53 -7.30 -6.27
C PHE A 171 8.17 -8.02 -7.57
N GLY A 172 9.14 -8.23 -8.46
CA GLY A 172 8.97 -8.87 -9.77
C GLY A 172 8.69 -7.91 -10.92
N ALA A 173 8.82 -6.60 -10.70
CA ALA A 173 8.66 -5.57 -11.72
C ALA A 173 9.41 -4.30 -11.36
N ASP A 174 9.73 -3.49 -12.37
CA ASP A 174 10.40 -2.20 -12.17
C ASP A 174 9.47 -1.21 -11.45
N ARG A 175 9.86 -0.82 -10.24
CA ARG A 175 9.21 0.24 -9.45
C ARG A 175 10.13 1.44 -9.20
N SER A 176 11.11 1.68 -10.07
CA SER A 176 12.09 2.77 -9.91
C SER A 176 11.44 4.15 -9.72
N ALA A 177 10.33 4.42 -10.40
CA ALA A 177 9.56 5.66 -10.22
C ALA A 177 8.97 5.79 -8.81
N LEU A 178 8.45 4.68 -8.25
CA LEU A 178 7.96 4.64 -6.88
C LEU A 178 9.12 4.84 -5.90
N ILE A 179 10.20 4.06 -6.03
CA ILE A 179 11.38 4.17 -5.14
C ILE A 179 11.94 5.59 -5.15
N SER A 180 12.11 6.19 -6.34
CA SER A 180 12.54 7.59 -6.47
C SER A 180 11.61 8.54 -5.71
N ARG A 181 10.29 8.34 -5.81
CA ARG A 181 9.31 9.17 -5.11
C ARG A 181 9.33 8.98 -3.59
N LEU A 182 9.58 7.77 -3.11
CA LEU A 182 9.71 7.49 -1.66
C LEU A 182 10.93 8.19 -1.07
N LEU A 183 12.02 8.28 -1.83
CA LEU A 183 13.28 8.89 -1.39
C LEU A 183 13.30 10.43 -1.45
N VAL A 184 12.32 11.08 -2.10
CA VAL A 184 12.25 12.56 -2.12
C VAL A 184 12.14 13.13 -0.70
N ASN A 185 11.31 12.50 0.14
CA ASN A 185 11.06 12.91 1.53
C ASN A 185 11.25 11.74 2.51
N GLY A 186 12.05 10.75 2.10
CA GLY A 186 12.28 9.54 2.86
C GLY A 186 13.77 9.26 2.97
N GLU A 187 14.13 8.51 4.01
CA GLU A 187 15.48 8.07 4.25
C GLU A 187 15.55 6.56 4.06
N ALA A 188 16.68 6.07 3.55
CA ALA A 188 16.89 4.64 3.38
C ALA A 188 18.12 4.16 4.16
N TRP A 189 18.03 2.92 4.62
CA TRP A 189 19.11 2.15 5.20
C TRP A 189 19.35 0.92 4.34
N LEU A 190 20.58 0.45 4.30
CA LEU A 190 20.94 -0.74 3.55
C LEU A 190 21.87 -1.65 4.34
N VAL A 191 21.83 -2.92 3.96
CA VAL A 191 22.76 -3.96 4.37
C VAL A 191 23.59 -4.40 3.18
N GLU A 192 24.84 -4.73 3.42
CA GLU A 192 25.76 -5.17 2.39
C GLU A 192 26.16 -6.63 2.60
N ARG A 193 26.38 -7.34 1.49
CA ARG A 193 26.97 -8.67 1.47
C ARG A 193 28.13 -8.63 0.49
N ALA A 194 29.32 -8.98 0.98
CA ALA A 194 30.57 -8.89 0.20
C ALA A 194 30.79 -7.50 -0.44
N GLY A 195 30.48 -6.42 0.29
CA GLY A 195 30.65 -5.04 -0.15
C GLY A 195 29.62 -4.52 -1.16
N LEU A 196 28.55 -5.28 -1.43
CA LEU A 196 27.48 -4.89 -2.34
C LEU A 196 26.14 -4.76 -1.59
N PRO A 197 25.31 -3.76 -1.90
CA PRO A 197 23.96 -3.66 -1.34
C PRO A 197 23.15 -4.94 -1.61
N SER A 198 22.57 -5.49 -0.55
CA SER A 198 21.84 -6.78 -0.58
C SER A 198 20.44 -6.70 0.00
N GLY A 199 20.10 -5.59 0.66
CA GLY A 199 18.79 -5.30 1.20
C GLY A 199 18.70 -3.85 1.64
N PHE A 200 17.48 -3.32 1.75
CA PHE A 200 17.22 -1.96 2.18
C PHE A 200 15.87 -1.82 2.88
N ALA A 201 15.72 -0.74 3.64
CA ALA A 201 14.44 -0.29 4.17
C ALA A 201 14.30 1.23 4.00
N VAL A 202 13.09 1.72 3.78
CA VAL A 202 12.81 3.16 3.66
C VAL A 202 11.94 3.62 4.82
N LEU A 203 12.36 4.65 5.55
CA LEU A 203 11.53 5.40 6.50
C LEU A 203 11.02 6.66 5.82
N ARG A 204 9.74 6.96 5.95
CA ARG A 204 9.18 8.23 5.48
C ARG A 204 7.97 8.65 6.30
N ALA A 205 7.63 9.94 6.24
CA ALA A 205 6.40 10.42 6.83
C ALA A 205 5.18 9.83 6.12
N PHE A 206 4.18 9.38 6.88
CA PHE A 206 2.90 8.91 6.37
C PHE A 206 1.83 8.97 7.46
N GLY A 207 0.64 9.43 7.09
CA GLY A 207 -0.48 9.55 8.00
C GLY A 207 -0.15 10.40 9.24
N ARG A 208 -0.27 9.82 10.43
CA ARG A 208 -0.05 10.52 11.72
C ARG A 208 1.38 10.38 12.27
N GLY A 209 2.33 9.97 11.44
CA GLY A 209 3.72 9.79 11.86
C GLY A 209 4.58 9.30 10.71
N ALA A 210 5.21 8.14 10.87
CA ALA A 210 6.10 7.53 9.90
C ALA A 210 5.75 6.07 9.61
N ILE A 211 6.19 5.61 8.44
CA ILE A 211 6.09 4.23 8.00
C ILE A 211 7.47 3.74 7.55
N ILE A 212 7.81 2.50 7.93
CA ILE A 212 8.99 1.79 7.44
C ILE A 212 8.52 0.83 6.34
N GLY A 213 8.93 1.08 5.11
CA GLY A 213 8.49 0.34 3.94
C GLY A 213 8.92 1.01 2.63
N PRO A 214 9.32 0.24 1.59
CA PRO A 214 9.44 -1.20 1.60
C PRO A 214 10.61 -1.66 2.47
N VAL A 215 10.57 -2.93 2.91
CA VAL A 215 11.70 -3.62 3.57
C VAL A 215 12.04 -4.81 2.70
N VAL A 216 13.21 -4.79 2.07
CA VAL A 216 13.72 -5.83 1.18
C VAL A 216 15.03 -6.34 1.76
N ALA A 217 15.16 -7.65 1.94
CA ALA A 217 16.34 -8.23 2.57
C ALA A 217 16.58 -9.68 2.12
N PRO A 218 17.81 -10.19 2.25
CA PRO A 218 18.10 -11.60 1.93
C PRO A 218 17.58 -12.57 3.00
N GLY A 219 17.28 -12.09 4.21
CA GLY A 219 16.83 -12.89 5.34
C GLY A 219 16.17 -12.04 6.44
N GLU A 220 15.55 -12.72 7.43
CA GLU A 220 14.88 -12.03 8.55
C GLU A 220 15.87 -11.30 9.45
N ASP A 221 17.12 -11.77 9.57
CA ASP A 221 18.11 -11.10 10.40
C ASP A 221 18.46 -9.72 9.86
N GLU A 222 18.68 -9.63 8.55
CA GLU A 222 18.89 -8.37 7.86
C GLU A 222 17.63 -7.50 7.89
N ALA A 223 16.43 -8.08 7.74
CA ALA A 223 15.18 -7.32 7.83
C ALA A 223 14.98 -6.69 9.21
N ILE A 224 15.24 -7.44 10.29
CA ILE A 224 15.17 -6.94 11.67
C ILE A 224 16.19 -5.83 11.87
N ALA A 225 17.44 -6.00 11.43
CA ALA A 225 18.47 -4.98 11.57
C ALA A 225 18.12 -3.67 10.82
N LEU A 226 17.60 -3.79 9.60
CA LEU A 226 17.13 -2.65 8.80
C LEU A 226 15.97 -1.91 9.47
N VAL A 227 14.94 -2.65 9.94
CA VAL A 227 13.79 -2.07 10.64
C VAL A 227 14.23 -1.43 11.96
N ALA A 228 15.16 -2.05 12.69
CA ALA A 228 15.69 -1.49 13.92
C ALA A 228 16.45 -0.18 13.67
N ALA A 229 17.27 -0.12 12.62
CA ALA A 229 17.99 1.10 12.26
C ALA A 229 17.03 2.23 11.84
N ALA A 230 16.02 1.92 11.02
CA ALA A 230 15.00 2.87 10.61
C ALA A 230 14.13 3.34 11.79
N ALA A 231 13.72 2.43 12.69
CA ALA A 231 12.91 2.76 13.86
C ALA A 231 13.64 3.68 14.84
N LYS A 232 14.98 3.55 15.00
CA LYS A 232 15.80 4.47 15.80
C LYS A 232 15.81 5.90 15.25
N ALA A 233 15.68 6.04 13.93
CA ALA A 233 15.65 7.33 13.25
C ALA A 233 14.22 7.90 13.10
N ALA A 234 13.20 7.14 13.52
CA ALA A 234 11.82 7.59 13.41
C ALA A 234 11.56 8.78 14.34
N PRO A 235 10.80 9.79 13.88
CA PRO A 235 10.32 10.85 14.77
C PRO A 235 9.32 10.28 15.77
N SER A 236 9.04 11.04 16.83
CA SER A 236 7.93 10.73 17.73
C SER A 236 6.59 10.74 16.98
N GLY A 237 5.63 9.99 17.51
CA GLY A 237 4.30 9.79 16.93
C GLY A 237 4.05 8.35 16.50
N VAL A 238 3.17 8.17 15.52
CA VAL A 238 2.84 6.84 15.01
C VAL A 238 4.00 6.27 14.20
N LEU A 239 4.44 5.07 14.55
CA LEU A 239 5.33 4.26 13.71
C LEU A 239 4.57 3.05 13.19
N ARG A 240 4.61 2.84 11.87
CA ARG A 240 3.94 1.72 11.20
C ARG A 240 4.91 0.89 10.37
N VAL A 241 4.71 -0.43 10.37
CA VAL A 241 5.37 -1.37 9.47
C VAL A 241 4.34 -2.40 9.01
N ASP A 242 4.19 -2.57 7.70
CA ASP A 242 3.27 -3.56 7.12
C ASP A 242 4.09 -4.75 6.62
N ILE A 243 4.02 -5.90 7.29
CA ILE A 243 4.90 -7.05 6.99
C ILE A 243 4.15 -8.23 6.38
N ASP A 244 4.83 -8.99 5.53
CA ASP A 244 4.31 -10.27 5.05
C ASP A 244 4.11 -11.26 6.22
N ALA A 245 2.98 -11.97 6.27
CA ALA A 245 2.59 -12.76 7.43
C ALA A 245 3.52 -13.95 7.75
N ASP A 246 4.36 -14.35 6.81
CA ASP A 246 5.37 -15.41 6.96
C ASP A 246 6.68 -14.92 7.62
N ALA A 247 6.84 -13.61 7.84
CA ALA A 247 7.99 -13.00 8.52
C ALA A 247 7.86 -13.15 10.06
N GLY A 248 7.92 -14.39 10.54
CA GLY A 248 7.60 -14.75 11.92
C GLY A 248 8.52 -14.15 12.97
N ARG A 249 9.85 -14.13 12.72
CA ARG A 249 10.83 -13.57 13.66
C ARG A 249 10.74 -12.04 13.68
N LEU A 250 10.53 -11.41 12.53
CA LEU A 250 10.31 -9.97 12.43
C LEU A 250 9.03 -9.56 13.17
N ALA A 251 7.93 -10.30 13.01
CA ALA A 251 6.68 -10.04 13.73
C ALA A 251 6.86 -10.14 15.26
N ALA A 252 7.58 -11.16 15.73
CA ALA A 252 7.88 -11.34 17.15
C ALA A 252 8.76 -10.20 17.68
N TRP A 253 9.79 -9.81 16.93
CA TRP A 253 10.67 -8.70 17.29
C TRP A 253 9.93 -7.36 17.34
N LEU A 254 9.07 -7.07 16.36
CA LEU A 254 8.22 -5.87 16.35
C LEU A 254 7.32 -5.82 17.59
N THR A 255 6.71 -6.95 17.94
CA THR A 255 5.85 -7.04 19.14
C THR A 255 6.64 -6.75 20.41
N GLN A 256 7.86 -7.30 20.54
CA GLN A 256 8.75 -7.00 21.66
C GLN A 256 9.23 -5.54 21.67
N ALA A 257 9.32 -4.91 20.49
CA ALA A 257 9.63 -3.49 20.33
C ALA A 257 8.44 -2.56 20.61
N GLY A 258 7.31 -3.09 21.11
CA GLY A 258 6.11 -2.30 21.38
C GLY A 258 5.29 -1.95 20.15
N LEU A 259 5.53 -2.61 19.01
CA LEU A 259 4.76 -2.50 17.77
C LEU A 259 3.90 -3.77 17.60
N PRO A 260 2.73 -3.89 18.27
CA PRO A 260 1.87 -5.06 18.11
C PRO A 260 1.23 -5.09 16.70
N ALA A 261 0.83 -6.27 16.25
CA ALA A 261 -0.05 -6.39 15.09
C ALA A 261 -1.44 -5.88 15.46
N ILE A 262 -1.90 -4.81 14.78
CA ILE A 262 -3.20 -4.19 15.05
C ILE A 262 -4.26 -4.49 13.99
N ASP A 263 -3.84 -4.97 12.82
CA ASP A 263 -4.75 -5.29 11.72
C ASP A 263 -4.11 -6.31 10.76
N THR A 264 -4.92 -6.93 9.91
CA THR A 264 -4.49 -7.86 8.86
C THR A 264 -5.31 -7.66 7.59
N VAL A 265 -4.62 -7.58 6.46
CA VAL A 265 -5.26 -7.52 5.13
C VAL A 265 -4.88 -8.76 4.31
N THR A 266 -5.79 -9.21 3.46
CA THR A 266 -5.59 -10.39 2.60
C THR A 266 -4.95 -9.96 1.29
N ILE A 267 -3.79 -10.51 0.96
CA ILE A 267 -3.17 -10.33 -0.35
C ILE A 267 -4.00 -11.12 -1.36
N MET A 268 -4.44 -10.46 -2.43
CA MET A 268 -5.17 -11.13 -3.50
C MET A 268 -4.59 -10.80 -4.86
N LEU A 269 -4.58 -11.80 -5.75
CA LEU A 269 -4.06 -11.70 -7.11
C LEU A 269 -5.14 -12.00 -8.14
N ARG A 270 -5.11 -11.30 -9.26
CA ARG A 270 -5.84 -11.61 -10.49
C ARG A 270 -4.84 -11.72 -11.62
N GLY A 271 -4.85 -12.82 -12.37
CA GLY A 271 -3.82 -13.12 -13.38
C GLY A 271 -2.59 -13.84 -12.78
N ARG A 272 -1.54 -14.01 -13.58
CA ARG A 272 -0.31 -14.71 -13.17
C ARG A 272 0.77 -13.70 -12.76
N TRP A 273 0.96 -13.52 -11.46
CA TRP A 273 2.08 -12.71 -10.95
C TRP A 273 3.43 -13.36 -11.29
N PRO A 274 4.48 -12.59 -11.63
CA PRO A 274 5.81 -13.10 -11.90
C PRO A 274 6.34 -13.97 -10.74
N GLU A 275 6.96 -15.09 -11.10
CA GLU A 275 7.68 -15.91 -10.13
C GLU A 275 8.94 -15.16 -9.70
N ILE A 276 9.01 -14.81 -8.42
CA ILE A 276 10.22 -14.24 -7.82
C ILE A 276 11.23 -15.36 -7.62
N ARG A 277 12.24 -15.41 -8.49
CA ARG A 277 13.35 -16.37 -8.38
C ARG A 277 14.42 -15.81 -7.45
N LYS A 278 15.18 -16.73 -6.83
CA LYS A 278 16.38 -16.51 -5.97
C LYS A 278 16.86 -15.06 -5.88
N GLY A 279 16.85 -14.50 -4.68
CA GLY A 279 17.28 -13.12 -4.45
C GLY A 279 16.80 -12.62 -3.08
N PRO A 280 16.94 -11.31 -2.81
CA PRO A 280 16.29 -10.73 -1.63
C PRO A 280 14.78 -10.85 -1.75
N ARG A 281 14.11 -11.02 -0.62
CA ARG A 281 12.65 -11.04 -0.53
C ARG A 281 12.13 -9.74 0.08
N ARG A 282 10.89 -9.40 -0.25
CA ARG A 282 10.15 -8.38 0.48
C ARG A 282 9.75 -8.95 1.85
N PHE A 283 9.97 -8.18 2.89
CA PHE A 283 9.49 -8.41 4.25
C PHE A 283 8.44 -7.39 4.65
N GLY A 284 8.54 -6.17 4.12
CA GLY A 284 7.62 -5.08 4.40
C GLY A 284 7.19 -4.36 3.13
N LEU A 285 5.91 -4.02 3.05
CA LEU A 285 5.31 -3.35 1.90
C LEU A 285 5.74 -1.88 1.84
N ALA A 286 5.79 -1.30 0.64
CA ALA A 286 5.94 0.16 0.54
C ALA A 286 4.74 0.86 1.18
N LEU A 287 3.55 0.38 0.85
CA LEU A 287 2.26 0.68 1.45
C LEU A 287 1.29 -0.42 0.99
N GLN A 288 0.24 -0.74 1.74
CA GLN A 288 -0.80 -1.68 1.30
C GLN A 288 -1.36 -1.38 -0.12
N ALA A 289 -1.44 -0.12 -0.54
CA ALA A 289 -1.88 0.25 -1.89
C ALA A 289 -0.85 -0.04 -3.01
N TRP A 290 0.45 -0.01 -2.69
CA TRP A 290 1.54 -0.20 -3.67
C TRP A 290 2.10 -1.62 -3.70
N GLY A 291 1.75 -2.43 -2.71
CA GLY A 291 2.43 -3.70 -2.45
C GLY A 291 3.85 -3.51 -1.93
#